data_AF-A0A7G3UUT9-F1
#
_entry.id   AF-A0A7G3UUT9-F1
#
_cell.length_a   1.000
_cell.length_b   1.000
_cell.length_c   1.000
_cell.angle_alpha   90.00
_cell.angle_beta   90.00
_cell.angle_gamma   90.00
#
_symmetry.space_group_name_H-M   'P 1'
#
loop_
_entity.id
_entity.type
_entity.pdbx_description
1 polymer ?
#
loop_
_entity_poly.entity_id
_entity_poly.type
_entity_poly.pdbx_seq_one_letter_code
_entity_poly.pdbx_strand_id
1 'polypeptide(L)' 'MPRRSIWKGSFVDAFLFRMNQKRESLKNRKIWSRRSSISPEFVDCSVLIYNGK' A
#
# COMPACT_ATOMS: atom_id res chain seq x y z
N MET A 1 7.21 18.85 -7.37
CA MET A 1 8.53 18.16 -7.32
C MET A 1 8.36 16.73 -6.83
N PRO A 2 8.86 15.71 -7.54
CA PRO A 2 8.81 14.33 -7.05
C PRO A 2 9.66 14.21 -5.77
N ARG A 3 9.01 13.86 -4.65
CA ARG A 3 9.68 13.63 -3.35
C ARG A 3 10.31 12.25 -3.22
N ARG A 4 10.01 11.34 -4.15
CA ARG A 4 10.49 9.95 -4.16
C ARG A 4 11.63 9.78 -5.16
N SER A 5 12.49 8.80 -4.88
CA SER A 5 13.62 8.47 -5.74
C SER A 5 13.18 7.54 -6.87
N ILE A 6 12.83 8.13 -8.00
CA ILE A 6 12.23 7.45 -9.16
C ILE A 6 13.13 6.33 -9.71
N TRP A 7 14.45 6.54 -9.75
CA TRP A 7 15.42 5.59 -10.32
C TRP A 7 15.50 4.26 -9.55
N LYS A 8 15.08 4.22 -8.27
CA LYS A 8 15.03 3.00 -7.45
C LYS A 8 13.78 2.17 -7.67
N GLY A 9 12.84 2.65 -8.49
CA GLY A 9 11.56 2.01 -8.72
C GLY A 9 10.55 2.24 -7.60
N SER A 10 9.40 1.56 -7.73
CA SER A 10 8.32 1.60 -6.76
C SER A 10 8.69 0.86 -5.47
N PHE A 11 8.43 1.48 -4.33
CA PHE A 11 8.57 0.84 -3.02
C PHE A 11 7.22 0.29 -2.56
N VAL A 12 7.19 -0.95 -2.06
CA VAL A 12 6.03 -1.57 -1.40
C VAL A 12 6.48 -2.18 -0.08
N ASP A 13 5.76 -1.90 1.00
CA ASP A 13 6.07 -2.47 2.31
C ASP A 13 5.83 -3.99 2.34
N ALA A 14 6.68 -4.74 3.05
CA ALA A 14 6.58 -6.20 3.13
C ALA A 14 5.24 -6.66 3.73
N PHE A 15 4.69 -5.88 4.67
CA PHE A 15 3.37 -6.14 5.25
C PHE A 15 2.25 -6.00 4.21
N LEU A 16 2.29 -4.97 3.37
CA LEU A 16 1.33 -4.75 2.28
C LEU A 16 1.42 -5.84 1.22
N PHE A 17 2.65 -6.24 0.87
CA PHE A 17 2.89 -7.33 -0.07
C PHE A 17 2.28 -8.66 0.41
N ARG A 18 2.46 -8.99 1.70
CA ARG A 18 1.85 -10.18 2.31
C ARG A 18 0.32 -10.13 2.35
N MET A 19 -0.26 -8.95 2.63
CA MET A 19 -1.71 -8.80 2.65
C MET A 19 -2.34 -8.93 1.26
N ASN A 20 -1.61 -8.57 0.20
CA ASN A 20 -2.10 -8.69 -1.16
C ASN A 20 -2.47 -10.12 -1.56
N GLN A 21 -1.78 -11.12 -0.99
CA GLN A 21 -2.06 -12.53 -1.25
C GLN A 21 -3.44 -12.98 -0.75
N LYS A 22 -4.11 -12.19 0.12
CA LYS A 22 -5.43 -12.51 0.70
C LYS A 22 -6.38 -11.32 0.55
N ARG A 23 -6.98 -11.17 -0.64
CA ARG A 23 -7.88 -10.05 -0.99
C ARG A 23 -9.06 -9.85 -0.02
N GLU A 24 -9.69 -10.93 0.43
CA GLU A 24 -10.78 -10.86 1.42
C GLU A 24 -10.34 -10.23 2.75
N SER A 25 -9.05 -10.32 3.11
CA SER A 25 -8.50 -9.78 4.35
C SER A 25 -8.23 -8.27 4.29
N LEU A 26 -8.38 -7.62 3.14
CA LEU A 26 -8.04 -6.19 2.96
C LEU A 26 -9.21 -5.25 3.27
N LYS A 27 -10.46 -5.69 3.07
CA LYS A 27 -11.66 -4.87 3.28
C LYS A 27 -11.67 -4.29 4.71
N ASN A 28 -11.78 -2.96 4.80
CA ASN A 28 -11.80 -2.18 6.05
C ASN A 28 -10.57 -2.36 6.97
N ARG A 29 -9.46 -2.90 6.47
CA ARG A 29 -8.26 -3.07 7.28
C ARG A 29 -7.49 -1.76 7.42
N LYS A 30 -7.07 -1.44 8.65
CA LYS A 30 -6.25 -0.26 8.94
C LYS A 30 -4.78 -0.52 8.60
N ILE A 31 -4.18 0.41 7.86
CA ILE A 31 -2.80 0.36 7.40
C ILE A 31 -2.11 1.67 7.77
N TRP A 32 -0.88 1.56 8.29
CA TRP A 32 -0.05 2.70 8.67
C TRP A 32 1.03 3.03 7.64
N SER A 33 1.29 2.14 6.68
CA SER A 33 2.31 2.34 5.65
C SER A 33 1.81 3.29 4.55
N ARG A 34 2.18 4.57 4.66
CA ARG A 34 1.87 5.62 3.67
C ARG A 34 2.94 5.81 2.59
N ARG A 35 4.08 5.13 2.74
CA ARG A 35 5.24 5.24 1.85
C ARG A 35 5.15 4.30 0.64
N SER A 36 4.25 3.33 0.68
CA SER A 36 4.08 2.32 -0.35
C SER A 36 3.44 2.88 -1.62
N SER A 37 3.80 2.28 -2.75
CA SER A 37 3.28 2.60 -4.07
C SER A 37 2.11 1.68 -4.38
N ILE A 38 1.10 2.20 -5.08
CA ILE A 38 -0.05 1.41 -5.51
C ILE A 38 0.35 0.67 -6.80
N SER A 39 0.54 -0.64 -6.68
CA SER A 39 0.75 -1.58 -7.79
C SER A 39 -0.59 -1.98 -8.44
N PRO A 40 -0.63 -2.36 -9.73
CA PRO A 40 -1.84 -2.86 -10.40
C PRO A 40 -2.51 -4.05 -9.70
N GLU A 41 -1.77 -4.79 -8.87
CA GLU A 41 -2.30 -5.93 -8.12
C GLU A 41 -3.37 -5.52 -7.09
N PHE A 42 -3.39 -4.25 -6.67
CA PHE A 42 -4.32 -3.68 -5.68
C PHE A 42 -5.59 -3.09 -6.30
N VAL A 43 -5.84 -3.30 -7.59
CA VAL A 43 -7.12 -2.91 -8.22
C VAL A 43 -8.27 -3.59 -7.47
N ASP A 44 -9.36 -2.85 -7.27
CA ASP A 44 -10.55 -3.25 -6.51
C ASP A 44 -10.33 -3.59 -5.02
N CYS A 45 -9.17 -3.24 -4.46
CA CYS A 45 -8.91 -3.37 -3.03
C CYS A 45 -9.19 -2.06 -2.30
N SER A 46 -9.91 -2.12 -1.17
CA SER A 46 -10.18 -0.98 -0.29
C SER A 46 -9.53 -1.18 1.08
N VAL A 47 -8.84 -0.15 1.57
CA VAL A 47 -8.13 -0.16 2.87
C VAL A 47 -8.27 1.19 3.56
N LEU A 48 -8.17 1.20 4.89
CA LEU A 48 -8.19 2.42 5.69
C LEU A 48 -6.75 2.85 6.00
N ILE A 49 -6.34 4.02 5.50
CA ILE A 49 -4.98 4.53 5.70
C ILE A 49 -4.95 5.49 6.90
N TYR A 50 -4.11 5.20 7.89
CA TYR A 50 -3.92 6.09 9.04
C TYR A 50 -3.25 7.40 8.63
N ASN A 51 -3.84 8.53 9.01
CA ASN A 51 -3.37 9.86 8.62
C ASN A 51 -2.53 10.58 9.70
N GLY A 52 -2.44 10.05 10.92
CA GLY A 52 -1.74 10.69 12.05
C GLY A 52 -2.64 11.44 13.03
N LYS A 53 -3.96 11.38 12.83
CA LYS A 53 -4.97 11.92 13.77
C LYS A 53 -5.76 10.78 14.41
#